data_AF-A0A5Q4FIY4-F1
#
_entry.id   AF-A0A5Q4FIY4-F1
#
_cell.length_a   1.000
_cell.length_b   1.000
_cell.length_c   1.000
_cell.angle_alpha   90.00
_cell.angle_beta   90.00
_cell.angle_gamma   90.00
#
_symmetry.space_group_name_H-M   'P 1'
#
loop_
_entity.id
_entity.type
_entity.pdbx_description
1 polymer ?
#
loop_
_entity_poly.entity_id
_entity_poly.type
_entity_poly.pdbx_seq_one_letter_code
_entity_poly.pdbx_strand_id
1 'polypeptide(L)'
;MKNVKKLRNSYLAVSLLVSVAVTVSGVFVFFYLLGMTGEEAIGLLEVVGMLIFVLLLFIIGVGIGGWFWAFIAKVFFGLTLKEVYAMLFDKQPDIPVITAYNLWCLKILYRDKESLELLELLRKKHQS
;
A
#
# COMPACT_ATOMS: atom_id res chain seq x y z
N MET A 1 4.69 -23.92 -3.25
CA MET A 1 4.58 -23.12 -2.00
C MET A 1 5.80 -22.27 -1.63
N LYS A 2 7.06 -22.70 -1.81
CA LYS A 2 8.25 -21.91 -1.41
C LYS A 2 8.41 -20.58 -2.19
N ASN A 3 8.08 -20.55 -3.48
CA ASN A 3 8.21 -19.35 -4.32
C ASN A 3 7.17 -18.26 -3.99
N VAL A 4 5.93 -18.66 -3.67
CA VAL A 4 4.85 -17.75 -3.27
C VAL A 4 5.17 -17.01 -1.96
N LYS A 5 5.77 -17.71 -0.98
CA LYS A 5 6.20 -17.09 0.29
C LYS A 5 7.31 -16.05 0.07
N LYS A 6 8.28 -16.34 -0.82
CA LYS A 6 9.35 -15.40 -1.17
C LYS A 6 8.80 -14.14 -1.85
N LEU A 7 7.84 -14.31 -2.77
CA LEU A 7 7.24 -13.19 -3.47
C LEU A 7 6.40 -12.30 -2.54
N ARG A 8 5.62 -12.90 -1.64
CA ARG A 8 4.88 -12.14 -0.62
C ARG A 8 5.81 -11.38 0.34
N ASN A 9 6.92 -11.99 0.74
CA ASN A 9 7.91 -11.28 1.57
C ASN A 9 8.56 -10.13 0.80
N SER A 10 8.73 -10.24 -0.53
CA SER A 10 9.20 -9.12 -1.35
C SER A 10 8.18 -7.97 -1.41
N TYR A 11 6.87 -8.28 -1.47
CA TYR A 11 5.82 -7.28 -1.36
C TYR A 11 5.92 -6.53 -0.04
N LEU A 12 5.97 -7.26 1.09
CA LEU A 12 6.05 -6.63 2.41
C LEU A 12 7.34 -5.82 2.57
N ALA A 13 8.47 -6.31 2.07
CA ALA A 13 9.74 -5.60 2.13
C ALA A 13 9.70 -4.30 1.31
N VAL A 14 9.18 -4.34 0.09
CA VAL A 14 9.05 -3.14 -0.77
C VAL A 14 8.07 -2.14 -0.15
N SER A 15 6.88 -2.60 0.28
CA SER A 15 5.91 -1.74 0.95
C SER A 15 6.47 -1.10 2.21
N LEU A 16 7.17 -1.86 3.05
CA LEU A 16 7.77 -1.33 4.28
C LEU A 16 8.86 -0.28 3.98
N LEU A 17 9.75 -0.56 3.02
CA LEU A 17 10.81 0.38 2.64
C LEU A 17 10.23 1.69 2.10
N VAL A 18 9.20 1.61 1.25
CA VAL A 18 8.50 2.79 0.72
C VAL A 18 7.76 3.52 1.83
N SER A 19 7.08 2.81 2.75
CA SER A 19 6.46 3.42 3.93
C SER A 19 7.45 4.20 4.76
N VAL A 20 8.59 3.60 5.11
CA VAL A 20 9.62 4.29 5.90
C VAL A 20 10.14 5.51 5.15
N ALA A 21 10.43 5.40 3.84
CA ALA A 21 10.89 6.53 3.05
C ALA A 21 9.88 7.69 2.99
N VAL A 22 8.59 7.38 2.77
CA VAL A 22 7.50 8.36 2.73
C VAL A 22 7.30 9.00 4.09
N THR A 23 7.27 8.21 5.16
CA THR A 23 7.10 8.70 6.54
C THR A 23 8.27 9.61 6.92
N VAL A 24 9.52 9.18 6.71
CA VAL A 24 10.70 10.00 7.04
C VAL A 24 10.68 11.31 6.25
N SER A 25 10.45 11.24 4.93
CA SER A 25 10.40 12.44 4.08
C SER A 25 9.28 13.38 4.50
N GLY A 26 8.10 12.85 4.81
CA GLY A 26 6.97 13.65 5.24
C GLY A 26 7.18 14.28 6.62
N VAL A 27 7.83 13.58 7.56
CA VAL A 27 8.23 14.14 8.85
C VAL A 27 9.19 15.33 8.66
N PHE A 28 10.18 15.21 7.77
CA PHE A 28 11.06 16.35 7.43
C PHE A 28 10.26 17.54 6.87
N VAL A 29 9.31 17.29 5.96
CA VAL A 29 8.43 18.33 5.41
C VAL A 29 7.57 18.98 6.50
N PHE A 30 7.05 18.18 7.43
CA PHE A 30 6.23 18.67 8.54
C PHE A 30 7.00 19.62 9.45
N PHE A 31 8.21 19.25 9.87
CA PHE A 31 9.07 20.12 10.67
C PHE A 31 9.47 21.40 9.90
N TYR A 32 9.76 21.27 8.61
CA TYR A 32 10.08 22.43 7.76
C TYR A 32 8.90 23.41 7.66
N LEU A 33 7.67 22.92 7.45
CA LEU A 33 6.48 23.75 7.30
C LEU A 33 6.06 24.44 8.59
N LEU A 34 6.29 23.81 9.75
CA LEU A 34 5.95 24.39 11.04
C LEU A 34 7.04 25.31 11.61
N GLY A 35 8.19 25.43 10.93
CA GLY A 35 9.29 26.27 11.40
C GLY A 35 9.86 25.85 12.76
N MET A 36 9.59 24.61 13.18
CA MET A 36 10.02 24.08 14.47
C MET A 36 11.54 23.93 14.47
N THR A 37 12.22 24.95 15.00
CA THR A 37 13.63 24.87 15.40
C THR A 37 13.67 24.19 16.78
N GLY A 38 14.66 23.33 17.03
CA GLY A 38 14.70 22.43 18.19
C GLY A 38 14.76 23.08 19.59
N GLU A 39 14.50 24.38 19.68
CA GLU A 39 14.55 25.19 20.90
C GLU A 39 13.15 25.48 21.49
N GLU A 40 12.07 25.29 20.73
CA GLU A 40 10.71 25.52 21.23
C GLU A 40 10.12 24.30 21.94
N ALA A 41 9.45 24.54 23.08
CA ALA A 41 8.75 23.48 23.80
C ALA A 41 7.55 22.99 22.97
N ILE A 42 7.62 21.74 22.50
CA ILE A 42 6.56 21.13 21.70
C ILE A 42 5.32 20.93 22.57
N GLY A 43 4.21 21.56 22.19
CA GLY A 43 2.93 21.36 22.87
C GLY A 43 2.33 19.98 22.60
N LEU A 44 1.41 19.56 23.47
CA LEU A 44 0.75 18.26 23.36
C LEU A 44 -0.03 18.10 22.04
N LEU A 45 -0.61 19.20 21.54
CA LEU A 45 -1.41 19.21 20.31
C LEU A 45 -0.52 18.91 19.09
N GLU A 46 0.67 19.49 19.05
CA GLU A 46 1.67 19.30 18.00
C GLU A 46 2.18 17.86 18.00
N VAL A 47 2.41 17.27 19.18
CA VAL A 47 2.80 15.84 19.30
C VAL A 47 1.69 14.93 18.78
N VAL A 48 0.44 15.15 19.19
CA VAL A 48 -0.71 14.35 18.73
C VAL A 48 -0.91 14.52 17.21
N GLY A 49 -0.80 15.75 16.71
CA GLY A 49 -0.87 16.04 15.27
C GLY A 49 0.22 15.32 14.48
N MET A 50 1.46 15.32 14.98
CA MET A 50 2.58 14.62 14.35
C MET A 50 2.37 13.11 14.34
N LEU A 51 1.86 12.52 15.42
CA LEU A 51 1.56 11.08 15.48
C LEU A 51 0.50 10.65 14.47
N ILE A 52 -0.60 11.42 14.37
CA ILE A 52 -1.66 11.17 13.38
C ILE A 52 -1.09 11.31 11.96
N PHE A 53 -0.29 12.36 11.72
CA PHE A 53 0.33 12.60 10.43
C PHE A 53 1.29 11.48 10.02
N VAL A 54 2.13 10.99 10.94
CA VAL A 54 3.03 9.85 10.73
C VAL A 54 2.24 8.57 10.38
N LEU A 55 1.15 8.29 11.09
CA LEU A 55 0.28 7.15 10.79
C LEU A 55 -0.32 7.24 9.38
N LEU A 56 -0.82 8.42 8.99
CA LEU A 56 -1.37 8.64 7.66
C LEU A 56 -0.31 8.44 6.56
N LEU A 57 0.89 9.01 6.75
CA LEU A 57 2.00 8.84 5.81
C LEU A 57 2.43 7.38 5.69
N PHE A 58 2.45 6.64 6.79
CA PHE A 58 2.80 5.23 6.78
C PHE A 58 1.81 4.42 5.95
N ILE A 59 0.50 4.66 6.14
CA ILE A 59 -0.58 4.03 5.36
C ILE A 59 -0.44 4.37 3.86
N ILE A 60 -0.21 5.65 3.54
CA ILE A 60 0.02 6.11 2.17
C ILE A 60 1.20 5.38 1.54
N GLY A 61 2.32 5.28 2.27
CA GLY A 61 3.50 4.60 1.79
C GLY A 61 3.30 3.09 1.60
N VAL A 62 2.47 2.43 2.42
CA VAL A 62 2.12 1.01 2.21
C VAL A 62 1.37 0.86 0.89
N GLY A 63 0.43 1.78 0.61
CA GLY A 63 -0.32 1.82 -0.65
C GLY A 63 0.58 2.03 -1.86
N ILE A 64 1.45 3.05 -1.82
CA ILE A 64 2.40 3.35 -2.90
C ILE A 64 3.34 2.16 -3.14
N GLY A 65 3.89 1.58 -2.07
CA GLY A 65 4.81 0.45 -2.19
C GLY A 65 4.13 -0.81 -2.71
N GLY A 66 2.86 -1.04 -2.34
CA GLY A 66 2.08 -2.14 -2.91
C GLY A 66 1.81 -1.97 -4.40
N TRP A 67 1.50 -0.75 -4.83
CA TRP A 67 1.35 -0.41 -6.25
C TRP A 67 2.66 -0.57 -7.02
N PHE A 68 3.76 -0.06 -6.48
CA PHE A 68 5.09 -0.18 -7.07
C PHE A 68 5.53 -1.65 -7.20
N TRP A 69 5.28 -2.46 -6.17
CA TRP A 69 5.53 -3.89 -6.24
C TRP A 69 4.68 -4.58 -7.31
N ALA A 70 3.38 -4.25 -7.41
CA ALA A 70 2.50 -4.82 -8.42
C ALA A 70 2.93 -4.44 -9.85
N PHE A 71 3.45 -3.22 -10.04
CA PHE A 71 4.06 -2.81 -11.31
C PHE A 71 5.31 -3.64 -11.63
N ILE A 72 6.22 -3.83 -10.66
CA ILE A 72 7.42 -4.65 -10.85
C ILE A 72 7.06 -6.11 -11.15
N ALA A 73 6.13 -6.67 -10.39
CA ALA A 73 5.59 -8.02 -10.57
C ALA A 73 5.05 -8.23 -11.99
N LYS A 74 4.36 -7.23 -12.54
CA LYS A 74 3.86 -7.26 -13.92
C LYS A 74 5.00 -7.17 -14.93
N VAL A 75 5.80 -6.11 -14.86
CA VAL A 75 6.75 -5.73 -15.92
C VAL A 75 7.95 -6.67 -15.98
N PHE A 76 8.49 -7.07 -14.83
CA PHE A 76 9.72 -7.87 -14.78
C PHE A 76 9.46 -9.37 -14.62
N PHE A 77 8.36 -9.76 -13.98
CA PHE A 77 8.06 -11.17 -13.72
C PHE A 77 6.91 -11.72 -14.57
N GLY A 78 6.24 -10.89 -15.36
CA GLY A 78 5.15 -11.31 -16.25
C GLY A 78 3.95 -11.90 -15.52
N LEU A 79 3.77 -11.56 -14.23
CA LEU A 79 2.69 -12.13 -13.42
C LEU A 79 1.33 -11.69 -13.94
N THR A 80 0.39 -12.62 -13.92
CA THR A 80 -1.00 -12.37 -14.31
C THR A 80 -1.76 -11.68 -13.18
N LEU A 81 -2.85 -10.99 -13.54
CA LEU A 81 -3.72 -10.33 -12.57
C LEU A 81 -4.22 -11.30 -11.47
N LYS A 82 -4.59 -12.53 -11.84
CA LYS A 82 -5.06 -13.55 -10.88
C LYS A 82 -3.98 -13.96 -9.88
N GLU A 83 -2.73 -14.07 -10.32
CA GLU A 83 -1.61 -14.43 -9.44
C GLU A 83 -1.29 -13.30 -8.45
N VAL A 84 -1.23 -12.06 -8.95
CA VAL A 84 -1.04 -10.88 -8.10
C VAL A 84 -2.19 -10.72 -7.11
N TYR A 85 -3.43 -10.92 -7.57
CA TYR A 85 -4.62 -10.87 -6.72
C TYR A 85 -4.58 -11.94 -5.63
N ALA A 86 -4.32 -13.20 -5.97
CA ALA A 86 -4.20 -14.26 -4.98
C ALA A 86 -3.09 -13.95 -3.95
N MET A 87 -1.97 -13.36 -4.39
CA MET A 87 -0.89 -13.00 -3.46
C MET A 87 -1.23 -11.83 -2.53
N LEU A 88 -2.01 -10.85 -3.01
CA LEU A 88 -2.42 -9.69 -2.21
C LEU A 88 -3.60 -9.99 -1.29
N PHE A 89 -4.58 -10.78 -1.73
CA PHE A 89 -5.89 -10.88 -1.08
C PHE A 89 -6.20 -12.20 -0.38
N ASP A 90 -5.44 -13.28 -0.64
CA ASP A 90 -5.78 -14.62 -0.10
C ASP A 90 -5.58 -14.72 1.42
N LYS A 91 -4.88 -13.76 2.04
CA LYS A 91 -4.62 -13.71 3.50
C LYS A 91 -4.74 -12.33 4.15
N GLN A 92 -5.21 -11.31 3.42
CA GLN A 92 -5.41 -10.00 4.03
C GLN A 92 -6.77 -9.95 4.76
N PRO A 93 -6.86 -9.28 5.93
CA PRO A 93 -8.15 -9.00 6.54
C PRO A 93 -9.00 -8.18 5.55
N ASP A 94 -10.27 -8.55 5.44
CA ASP A 94 -11.16 -7.98 4.43
C ASP A 94 -11.62 -6.58 4.86
N ILE A 95 -10.78 -5.60 4.53
CA ILE A 95 -11.02 -4.19 4.84
C ILE A 95 -11.51 -3.53 3.55
N PRO A 96 -12.79 -3.12 3.45
CA PRO A 96 -13.41 -2.68 2.20
C PRO A 96 -12.64 -1.56 1.49
N VAL A 97 -12.07 -0.62 2.26
CA VAL A 97 -11.31 0.51 1.74
C VAL A 97 -10.00 0.06 1.10
N ILE A 98 -9.24 -0.82 1.76
CA ILE A 98 -7.97 -1.34 1.25
C ILE A 98 -8.25 -2.23 0.03
N THR A 99 -9.33 -3.01 0.07
CA THR A 99 -9.75 -3.85 -1.04
C THR A 99 -10.11 -3.04 -2.27
N ALA A 100 -10.92 -1.99 -2.12
CA ALA A 100 -11.28 -1.08 -3.21
C ALA A 100 -10.05 -0.36 -3.80
N TYR A 101 -9.13 0.10 -2.95
CA TYR A 101 -7.90 0.75 -3.39
C TYR A 101 -7.01 -0.21 -4.21
N ASN A 102 -6.73 -1.40 -3.68
CA ASN A 102 -5.91 -2.39 -4.37
C ASN A 102 -6.54 -2.82 -5.70
N LEU A 103 -7.87 -2.96 -5.75
CA LEU A 103 -8.60 -3.24 -6.99
C LEU A 103 -8.47 -2.12 -8.02
N TRP A 104 -8.61 -0.87 -7.59
CA TRP A 104 -8.42 0.29 -8.46
C TRP A 104 -7.00 0.36 -9.03
N CYS A 105 -5.98 0.10 -8.21
CA CYS A 105 -4.59 0.02 -8.64
C CYS A 105 -4.37 -1.09 -9.67
N LEU A 106 -4.90 -2.28 -9.42
CA LEU A 106 -4.81 -3.41 -10.34
C LEU A 106 -5.55 -3.15 -11.66
N LYS A 107 -6.68 -2.45 -11.61
CA LYS A 107 -7.44 -2.04 -12.79
C LYS A 107 -6.62 -1.12 -13.71
N ILE A 108 -5.93 -0.14 -13.13
CA ILE A 108 -5.02 0.76 -13.87
C ILE A 108 -3.85 -0.04 -14.47
N LEU A 109 -3.28 -0.97 -13.71
CA LEU A 109 -2.13 -1.75 -14.13
C LEU A 109 -2.45 -2.75 -15.25
N TYR A 110 -3.57 -3.46 -15.21
CA TYR A 110 -3.86 -4.60 -16.10
C TYR A 110 -4.90 -4.33 -17.21
N ARG A 111 -5.41 -3.10 -17.35
CA ARG A 111 -6.49 -2.70 -18.28
C ARG A 111 -7.86 -3.36 -17.99
N ASP A 112 -8.94 -2.68 -18.41
CA ASP A 112 -10.32 -2.96 -18.03
C ASP A 112 -10.79 -4.42 -18.24
N LYS A 113 -10.40 -5.08 -19.34
CA LYS A 113 -10.93 -6.41 -19.71
C LYS A 113 -10.59 -7.51 -18.70
N GLU A 114 -9.35 -7.59 -18.21
CA GLU A 114 -8.97 -8.60 -17.22
C GLU A 114 -9.50 -8.25 -15.82
N SER A 115 -9.65 -6.95 -15.51
CA SER A 115 -10.17 -6.48 -14.23
C SER A 115 -11.66 -6.76 -14.02
N LEU A 116 -12.45 -6.82 -15.10
CA LEU A 116 -13.87 -7.14 -15.09
C LEU A 116 -14.13 -8.60 -14.69
N GLU A 117 -13.38 -9.55 -15.24
CA GLU A 117 -13.46 -10.97 -14.85
C GLU A 117 -13.12 -11.18 -13.37
N LEU A 118 -12.20 -10.38 -12.83
CA LEU A 118 -11.78 -10.44 -11.43
C LEU A 118 -12.85 -9.88 -10.48
N LEU A 119 -13.54 -8.81 -10.88
CA LEU A 119 -14.68 -8.25 -10.15
C LEU A 119 -15.87 -9.24 -10.11
N GLU A 120 -16.09 -10.01 -11.18
CA GLU A 120 -17.08 -11.08 -11.19
C GLU A 120 -16.71 -12.24 -10.26
N LEU A 121 -15.43 -12.64 -10.23
CA LEU A 121 -14.93 -13.65 -9.29
C LEU A 121 -15.08 -13.19 -7.83
N LEU A 122 -14.86 -11.90 -7.57
CA LEU A 122 -15.03 -11.31 -6.24
C LEU A 122 -16.48 -11.21 -5.80
N ARG A 123 -17.37 -10.78 -6.71
CA ARG A 123 -18.81 -10.76 -6.46
C ARG A 123 -19.31 -12.17 -6.11
N LYS A 124 -18.84 -13.20 -6.81
CA LYS A 124 -19.18 -14.59 -6.49
C LYS A 124 -18.67 -15.05 -5.12
N LYS A 125 -17.45 -14.64 -4.72
CA LYS A 125 -16.86 -15.02 -3.43
C LYS A 125 -17.58 -14.39 -2.23
N HIS A 126 -18.16 -13.19 -2.39
CA HIS A 126 -18.91 -12.50 -1.34
C HIS A 126 -20.42 -12.82 -1.29
N GLN A 127 -20.95 -13.53 -2.27
CA GLN A 127 -22.35 -13.98 -2.32
C GLN A 127 -22.53 -15.44 -1.84
N SER A 128 -21.44 -16.12 -1.49
CA SER A 128 -21.43 -17.47 -0.89
C SER A 128 -21.10 -17.39 0.59
#